data_AF-K7WKT6-F1
#
_entry.id   AF-K7WKT6-F1
#
_cell.length_a   1.000
_cell.length_b   1.000
_cell.length_c   1.000
_cell.angle_alpha   90.00
_cell.angle_beta   90.00
_cell.angle_gamma   90.00
#
_symmetry.space_group_name_H-M   'P 1'
#
loop_
_entity.id
_entity.type
_entity.pdbx_description
1 polymer ?
#
loop_
_entity_poly.entity_id
_entity_poly.type
_entity_poly.pdbx_seq_one_letter_code
_entity_poly.pdbx_strand_id
1 'polypeptide(L)'
;MAKQVEQKLISHCHYCHLPSCCMKVKPQYLMCSSYWKLVPAYLQALVYKNYRQGQEIDKKPSQEYLRVSQLAIQHVIDTNYAKRCQKKESLEKV
;
A
#
# COMPACT_ATOMS: atom_id res chain seq x y z
N MET A 1 28.94 32.31 -5.01
CA MET A 1 28.91 30.99 -5.69
C MET A 1 28.13 30.03 -4.80
N ALA A 2 26.89 29.76 -5.18
CA ALA A 2 25.86 29.17 -4.32
C ALA A 2 26.14 27.69 -4.00
N LYS A 3 25.88 27.32 -2.75
CA LYS A 3 26.14 26.01 -2.14
C LYS A 3 25.32 24.91 -2.83
N GLN A 4 25.98 23.92 -3.39
CA GLN A 4 25.38 22.62 -3.71
C GLN A 4 25.03 21.93 -2.39
N VAL A 5 23.75 21.98 -2.01
CA VAL A 5 23.25 21.19 -0.88
C VAL A 5 22.85 19.83 -1.43
N GLU A 6 23.78 18.88 -1.40
CA GLU A 6 23.50 17.45 -1.56
C GLU A 6 22.52 17.02 -0.45
N GLN A 7 21.23 17.04 -0.75
CA GLN A 7 20.20 16.47 0.12
C GLN A 7 20.31 14.94 0.07
N LYS A 8 21.22 14.43 0.89
CA LYS A 8 21.45 13.01 1.16
C LYS A 8 20.21 12.41 1.84
N LEU A 9 19.31 11.90 1.02
CA LEU A 9 18.31 10.85 1.22
C LEU A 9 18.18 10.32 2.66
N ILE A 10 17.40 11.00 3.52
CA ILE A 10 16.78 10.32 4.67
C ILE A 10 15.65 9.48 4.08
N SER A 11 15.98 8.26 3.64
CA SER A 11 15.00 7.24 3.31
C SER A 11 14.29 6.84 4.61
N HIS A 12 13.26 7.61 4.99
CA HIS A 12 12.34 7.18 6.03
C HIS A 12 11.87 5.78 5.65
N CYS A 13 12.13 4.81 6.53
CA CYS A 13 11.73 3.43 6.28
C CYS A 13 10.21 3.40 6.11
N HIS A 14 9.76 3.13 4.88
CA HIS A 14 8.35 3.00 4.56
C HIS A 14 8.05 1.52 4.38
N TYR A 15 6.98 1.06 5.03
CA TYR A 15 6.57 -0.33 5.02
C TYR A 15 5.24 -0.46 4.28
N CYS A 16 4.96 -1.68 3.82
CA CYS A 16 3.66 -2.03 3.28
C CYS A 16 2.54 -1.59 4.23
N HIS A 17 1.47 -0.98 3.71
CA HIS A 17 0.35 -0.53 4.54
C HIS A 17 -0.59 -1.66 4.98
N LEU A 18 -0.37 -2.91 4.54
CA LEU A 18 -1.10 -4.03 5.10
C LEU A 18 -0.58 -4.31 6.53
N PRO A 19 -1.42 -4.26 7.58
CA PRO A 19 -0.97 -4.26 8.98
C PRO A 19 -0.05 -5.43 9.40
N SER A 20 -0.22 -6.61 8.79
CA SER A 20 0.58 -7.81 9.10
C SER A 20 1.82 -7.99 8.20
N CYS A 21 2.18 -6.99 7.40
CA CYS A 21 3.27 -7.08 6.44
C CYS A 21 4.43 -6.14 6.78
N CYS A 22 5.59 -6.73 7.11
CA CYS A 22 6.81 -5.96 7.45
C CYS A 22 7.70 -5.66 6.23
N MET A 23 7.20 -5.84 5.00
CA MET A 23 7.99 -5.61 3.79
C MET A 23 8.27 -4.12 3.61
N LYS A 24 9.56 -3.76 3.45
CA LYS A 24 9.98 -2.41 3.08
C LYS A 24 9.58 -2.11 1.64
N VAL A 25 9.02 -0.93 1.42
CA VAL A 25 8.59 -0.45 0.09
C VAL A 25 9.02 1.01 -0.10
N LYS A 26 9.02 1.49 -1.34
CA LYS A 26 9.26 2.92 -1.60
C LYS A 26 8.08 3.76 -1.08
N PRO A 27 8.30 5.00 -0.60
CA PRO A 27 7.22 5.88 -0.11
C PRO A 27 6.06 6.13 -1.08
N GLN A 28 6.30 6.01 -2.39
CA GLN A 28 5.29 6.13 -3.44
C GLN A 28 4.35 4.91 -3.57
N TYR A 29 4.66 3.80 -2.89
CA TYR A 29 3.87 2.57 -2.98
C TYR A 29 2.96 2.40 -1.76
N LEU A 30 1.67 2.14 -2.02
CA LEU A 30 0.68 1.87 -0.98
C LEU A 30 0.89 0.49 -0.33
N MET A 31 1.24 -0.54 -1.10
CA MET A 31 1.48 -1.89 -0.60
C MET A 31 2.66 -2.53 -1.34
N CYS A 32 3.18 -3.64 -0.81
CA CYS A 32 4.15 -4.45 -1.56
C CYS A 32 3.49 -5.07 -2.80
N SER A 33 4.29 -5.45 -3.78
CA SER A 33 3.80 -5.99 -5.06
C SER A 33 2.91 -7.21 -4.90
N SER A 34 3.19 -8.09 -3.93
CA SER A 34 2.40 -9.28 -3.65
C SER A 34 0.96 -8.95 -3.25
N TYR A 35 0.76 -7.94 -2.40
CA TYR A 35 -0.56 -7.51 -1.95
C TYR A 35 -1.24 -6.56 -2.93
N TRP A 36 -0.47 -5.71 -3.61
CA TRP A 36 -1.00 -4.84 -4.65
C TRP A 36 -1.67 -5.63 -5.78
N LYS A 37 -1.09 -6.77 -6.17
CA LYS A 37 -1.68 -7.68 -7.17
C LYS A 37 -3.04 -8.28 -6.76
N LEU A 38 -3.36 -8.29 -5.46
CA LEU A 38 -4.67 -8.76 -4.99
C LEU A 38 -5.75 -7.68 -5.07
N VAL A 39 -5.37 -6.41 -5.30
CA VAL A 39 -6.33 -5.31 -5.46
C VAL A 39 -6.99 -5.43 -6.85
N PRO A 40 -8.32 -5.35 -6.98
CA PRO A 40 -9.01 -5.35 -8.26
C PRO A 40 -8.54 -4.20 -9.16
N ALA A 41 -8.47 -4.44 -10.47
CA ALA A 41 -7.94 -3.47 -11.43
C ALA A 41 -8.64 -2.10 -11.37
N TYR A 42 -9.96 -2.07 -11.14
CA TYR A 42 -10.71 -0.81 -11.03
C TYR A 42 -10.30 -0.01 -9.78
N LEU A 43 -10.01 -0.67 -8.64
CA LEU A 43 -9.51 -0.02 -7.44
C LEU A 43 -8.06 0.46 -7.62
N GLN A 44 -7.22 -0.35 -8.28
CA GLN A 44 -5.86 0.09 -8.63
C GLN A 44 -5.89 1.38 -9.46
N ALA A 45 -6.75 1.44 -10.48
CA ALA A 45 -6.92 2.62 -11.32
C ALA A 45 -7.41 3.84 -10.52
N LEU A 46 -8.34 3.66 -9.59
CA LEU A 46 -8.82 4.75 -8.73
C LEU A 46 -7.73 5.28 -7.79
N VAL A 47 -6.91 4.40 -7.21
CA VAL A 47 -5.77 4.82 -6.38
C VAL A 47 -4.78 5.62 -7.22
N TYR A 48 -4.41 5.12 -8.42
CA TYR A 48 -3.49 5.84 -9.29
C TYR A 48 -4.04 7.17 -9.80
N LYS A 49 -5.33 7.23 -10.12
CA LYS A 49 -6.02 8.47 -10.55
C LYS A 49 -5.93 9.57 -9.49
N ASN A 50 -5.99 9.19 -8.21
CA ASN A 50 -6.00 10.15 -7.09
C ASN A 50 -4.61 10.37 -6.47
N TYR A 51 -3.61 9.59 -6.86
CA TYR A 51 -2.24 9.75 -6.40
C TYR A 51 -1.60 10.98 -7.05
N ARG A 52 -1.02 11.84 -6.22
CA ARG A 52 -0.21 12.98 -6.65
C ARG A 52 1.25 12.73 -6.30
N GLN A 53 2.15 12.78 -7.29
CA GLN A 53 3.59 12.67 -7.04
C GLN A 53 4.05 13.75 -6.04
N GLY A 54 4.84 13.35 -5.05
CA GLY A 54 5.32 14.22 -3.98
C GLY A 54 4.40 14.31 -2.76
N GLN A 55 3.19 13.72 -2.79
CA GLN A 55 2.32 13.69 -1.61
C GLN A 55 2.93 12.89 -0.44
N GLU A 56 3.83 11.95 -0.75
CA GLU A 56 4.62 11.19 0.22
C GLU A 56 5.72 12.04 0.88
N ILE A 57 6.07 13.18 0.29
CA ILE A 57 7.07 14.12 0.80
C ILE A 57 6.37 15.20 1.63
N ASP A 58 5.39 15.89 1.04
CA ASP A 58 4.69 17.00 1.68
C ASP A 58 3.64 16.57 2.72
N LYS A 59 3.28 15.27 2.73
CA LYS A 59 2.27 14.65 3.61
C LYS A 59 0.88 15.27 3.49
N LYS A 60 0.54 15.78 2.30
CA LYS A 60 -0.77 16.37 1.96
C LYS A 60 -1.48 15.54 0.87
N PRO A 61 -1.87 14.29 1.16
CA PRO A 61 -2.70 13.52 0.24
C PRO A 61 -4.09 14.14 0.15
N SER A 62 -4.78 13.91 -0.98
CA SER A 62 -6.19 14.28 -1.11
C SER A 62 -7.07 13.37 -0.25
N GLN A 63 -8.24 13.86 0.17
CA GLN A 63 -9.22 13.04 0.89
C GLN A 63 -9.66 11.84 0.05
N GLU A 64 -9.82 12.03 -1.26
CA GLU A 64 -10.20 10.96 -2.16
C GLU A 64 -9.11 9.89 -2.26
N TYR A 65 -7.82 10.27 -2.32
CA TYR A 65 -6.70 9.31 -2.26
C TYR A 65 -6.75 8.47 -0.99
N LEU A 66 -6.98 9.09 0.17
CA LEU A 66 -7.07 8.37 1.45
C LEU A 66 -8.23 7.37 1.43
N ARG A 67 -9.40 7.80 0.97
CA ARG A 67 -10.60 6.95 0.87
C ARG A 67 -10.37 5.73 -0.02
N VAL A 68 -9.86 5.92 -1.25
CA VAL A 68 -9.63 4.81 -2.18
C VAL A 68 -8.47 3.91 -1.73
N SER A 69 -7.45 4.47 -1.07
CA SER A 69 -6.36 3.70 -0.48
C SER A 69 -6.86 2.78 0.61
N GLN A 70 -7.75 3.27 1.48
CA GLN A 70 -8.34 2.46 2.54
C GLN A 70 -9.24 1.35 2.00
N LEU A 71 -10.02 1.64 0.95
CA LEU A 71 -10.80 0.60 0.24
C LEU A 71 -9.90 -0.49 -0.35
N ALA A 72 -8.78 -0.11 -0.98
CA ALA A 72 -7.83 -1.07 -1.52
C ALA A 72 -7.19 -1.94 -0.41
N ILE A 73 -6.80 -1.35 0.71
CA ILE A 73 -6.24 -2.07 1.86
C ILE A 73 -7.29 -3.03 2.43
N GLN A 74 -8.52 -2.57 2.67
CA GLN A 74 -9.59 -3.39 3.23
C GLN A 74 -9.91 -4.58 2.32
N HIS A 75 -9.97 -4.38 1.00
CA HIS A 75 -10.19 -5.48 0.06
C HIS A 75 -9.13 -6.59 0.19
N VAL A 76 -7.85 -6.21 0.35
CA VAL A 76 -6.77 -7.19 0.53
C VAL A 76 -6.87 -7.89 1.88
N ILE A 77 -7.25 -7.17 2.93
CA ILE A 77 -7.52 -7.74 4.26
C ILE A 77 -8.60 -8.82 4.15
N ASP A 78 -9.75 -8.49 3.55
CA ASP A 78 -10.89 -9.39 3.41
C ASP A 78 -10.53 -10.62 2.56
N THR A 79 -9.79 -10.40 1.46
CA THR A 79 -9.32 -11.48 0.57
C THR A 79 -8.33 -12.42 1.27
N ASN A 80 -7.42 -11.88 2.09
CA ASN A 80 -6.46 -12.69 2.84
C ASN A 80 -7.11 -13.47 3.98
N TYR A 81 -8.10 -12.90 4.66
CA TYR A 81 -8.89 -13.62 5.67
C TYR A 81 -9.74 -14.74 5.04
N ALA A 82 -10.37 -14.49 3.89
CA ALA A 82 -11.14 -15.51 3.17
C ALA A 82 -10.27 -16.73 2.80
N LYS A 83 -9.05 -16.49 2.29
CA LYS A 83 -8.09 -17.58 1.99
C LYS A 83 -7.68 -18.37 3.23
N ARG A 84 -7.51 -17.70 4.38
CA ARG A 84 -7.14 -18.36 5.65
C ARG A 84 -8.29 -19.22 6.20
N CYS A 85 -9.54 -18.74 6.11
CA CYS A 85 -10.72 -19.49 6.54
C CYS A 85 -10.91 -20.77 5.71
N GLN A 86 -10.83 -20.66 4.38
CA GLN A 86 -10.93 -21.79 3.46
C GLN A 86 -9.84 -22.84 3.70
N LYS A 87 -8.60 -22.40 3.94
CA LYS A 87 -7.48 -23.31 4.24
C LYS A 87 -7.67 -24.02 5.59
N LYS A 88 -8.19 -23.33 6.61
CA LYS A 88 -8.45 -23.94 7.92
C LYS A 88 -9.50 -25.05 7.81
N GLU A 89 -10.60 -24.80 7.10
CA GLU A 89 -11.66 -25.80 6.87
C GLU A 89 -11.16 -27.02 6.08
N SER A 90 -10.19 -26.85 5.16
CA SER A 90 -9.57 -27.98 4.44
C SER A 90 -8.60 -28.81 5.28
N LEU A 91 -8.01 -28.25 6.34
CA LEU A 91 -7.03 -28.95 7.20
C LEU A 91 -7.71 -29.66 8.38
N GLU A 92 -8.86 -29.19 8.83
CA GLU A 92 -9.64 -29.80 9.94
C GLU A 92 -10.57 -30.94 9.48
N LYS A 93 -10.69 -31.18 8.16
CA LYS A 93 -11.47 -32.29 7.58
C LYS A 93 -10.65 -33.58 7.35
N VAL A 94 -9.49 -33.71 7.99
CA VAL A 94 -8.62 -34.91 7.93
C VAL A 94 -8.71 -35.70 9.23
#